data_AF-A0A0G1RKH7-F1
#
_entry.id   AF-A0A0G1RKH7-F1
#
_cell.length_a   1.000
_cell.length_b   1.000
_cell.length_c   1.000
_cell.angle_alpha   90.00
_cell.angle_beta   90.00
_cell.angle_gamma   90.00
#
_symmetry.space_group_name_H-M   'P 1'
#
loop_
_entity.id
_entity.type
_entity.pdbx_description
1 polymer ?
#
loop_
_entity_poly.entity_id
_entity_poly.type
_entity_poly.pdbx_seq_one_letter_code
_entity_poly.pdbx_strand_id
1 'polypeptide(L)'
;MPAAILSTLSSFLDHNGALVVFGTLTVVFFMMSALKPNRGTFFLFFGFLLLTLKFEYEKHLFLKIQTDMLDLMFPVGTRFTKYAVINLFLEEIVPLGLGLVGWVSVVGSVISAIFFGKPGAND
;
A
#
# COMPACT_ATOMS: atom_id res chain seq x y z
N MET A 1 -25.41 -16.64 -18.12
CA MET A 1 -24.81 -16.86 -16.78
C MET A 1 -23.28 -16.71 -16.77
N PRO A 2 -22.48 -17.40 -17.60
CA PRO A 2 -21.01 -17.22 -17.58
C PRO A 2 -20.54 -15.81 -17.97
N ALA A 3 -21.22 -15.14 -18.91
CA ALA A 3 -20.87 -13.77 -19.32
C ALA A 3 -21.02 -12.73 -18.19
N ALA A 4 -22.03 -12.88 -17.33
CA ALA A 4 -22.26 -11.96 -16.21
C ALA A 4 -21.21 -12.14 -15.09
N ILE A 5 -20.74 -13.37 -14.87
CA ILE A 5 -19.66 -13.65 -13.93
C ILE A 5 -18.35 -13.06 -14.44
N LEU A 6 -18.04 -13.25 -15.73
CA LEU A 6 -16.85 -12.70 -16.36
C LEU A 6 -16.82 -11.17 -16.34
N SER A 7 -17.94 -10.50 -16.64
CA SER A 7 -18.02 -9.04 -16.59
C SER A 7 -17.84 -8.49 -15.18
N THR A 8 -18.41 -9.18 -14.17
CA THR A 8 -18.27 -8.79 -12.76
C THR A 8 -16.83 -8.97 -12.28
N LEU A 9 -16.18 -10.07 -12.66
CA LEU A 9 -14.79 -10.34 -12.32
C LEU A 9 -13.84 -9.32 -12.98
N SER A 10 -14.05 -8.99 -14.26
CA SER A 10 -13.27 -7.96 -14.95
C SER A 10 -13.39 -6.62 -14.24
N SER A 11 -14.63 -6.17 -13.97
CA SER A 11 -14.87 -4.90 -13.28
C SER A 11 -14.24 -4.86 -11.89
N PHE A 12 -14.30 -5.97 -11.15
CA PHE A 12 -13.64 -6.07 -9.85
C PHE A 12 -12.12 -5.92 -9.95
N LEU A 13 -11.48 -6.61 -10.91
CA LEU A 13 -10.03 -6.54 -11.12
C LEU A 13 -9.59 -5.18 -11.65
N ASP A 14 -10.36 -4.56 -12.55
CA ASP A 14 -10.05 -3.23 -13.04
C ASP A 14 -10.10 -2.19 -11.90
N HIS A 15 -11.02 -2.35 -10.97
CA HIS A 15 -11.22 -1.43 -9.85
C HIS A 15 -10.32 -1.72 -8.63
N ASN A 16 -9.83 -2.96 -8.48
CA ASN A 16 -9.04 -3.41 -7.31
C ASN A 16 -7.70 -4.03 -7.69
N GLY A 17 -7.25 -3.90 -8.94
CA GLY A 17 -6.07 -4.61 -9.45
C GLY A 17 -4.82 -4.37 -8.62
N ALA A 18 -4.60 -3.11 -8.19
CA ALA A 18 -3.49 -2.78 -7.30
C ALA A 18 -3.59 -3.47 -5.94
N LEU A 19 -4.77 -3.50 -5.32
CA LEU A 19 -5.02 -4.22 -4.06
C LEU A 19 -4.76 -5.72 -4.21
N VAL A 20 -5.25 -6.32 -5.30
CA VAL A 20 -5.08 -7.75 -5.57
C VAL A 20 -3.61 -8.08 -5.75
N VAL A 21 -2.87 -7.30 -6.54
CA VAL A 21 -1.44 -7.54 -6.79
C VAL A 21 -0.62 -7.30 -5.53
N PHE A 22 -0.69 -6.12 -4.92
CA PHE A 22 0.12 -5.79 -3.75
C PHE A 22 -0.30 -6.61 -2.53
N GLY A 23 -1.59 -6.86 -2.33
CA GLY A 23 -2.09 -7.70 -1.25
C GLY A 23 -1.63 -9.14 -1.40
N THR A 24 -1.70 -9.73 -2.60
CA THR A 24 -1.21 -11.09 -2.84
C THR A 24 0.29 -11.18 -2.58
N LEU A 25 1.08 -10.24 -3.09
CA LEU A 25 2.53 -10.21 -2.86
C LEU A 25 2.88 -9.99 -1.39
N THR A 26 2.10 -9.19 -0.66
CA THR A 26 2.23 -9.01 0.78
C THR A 26 2.08 -10.35 1.51
N VAL A 27 1.03 -11.12 1.20
CA VAL A 27 0.79 -12.44 1.80
C VAL A 27 1.93 -13.41 1.45
N VAL A 28 2.35 -13.46 0.18
CA VAL A 28 3.43 -14.34 -0.27
C VAL A 28 4.73 -14.03 0.46
N PHE A 29 5.16 -12.78 0.50
CA PHE A 29 6.41 -12.41 1.16
C PHE A 29 6.34 -12.47 2.68
N PHE A 30 5.16 -12.25 3.28
CA PHE A 30 4.95 -12.53 4.69
C PHE A 30 5.21 -14.01 5.00
N MET A 31 4.59 -14.92 4.24
CA MET A 31 4.78 -16.37 4.41
C MET A 31 6.24 -16.78 4.19
N MET A 32 6.89 -16.25 3.15
CA MET A 32 8.32 -16.50 2.91
C MET A 32 9.20 -15.97 4.05
N SER A 33 8.92 -14.77 4.57
CA SER A 33 9.67 -14.19 5.69
C SER A 33 9.44 -14.94 7.00
N ALA A 34 8.25 -15.51 7.20
CA ALA A 34 7.93 -16.33 8.37
C ALA A 34 8.60 -17.71 8.33
N LEU A 35 8.62 -18.35 7.15
CA LEU A 35 9.21 -19.69 6.98
C LEU A 35 10.74 -19.66 6.91
N LYS A 36 11.31 -18.68 6.21
CA LYS A 36 12.76 -18.51 6.09
C LYS A 36 13.10 -17.02 6.23
N PRO A 37 13.36 -16.54 7.45
CA PRO A 37 13.60 -15.13 7.69
C PRO A 37 14.84 -14.68 6.93
N ASN A 38 14.63 -13.83 5.94
CA ASN A 38 15.66 -13.17 5.17
C ASN A 38 15.34 -11.68 5.15
N ARG A 39 16.37 -10.84 5.26
CA ARG A 39 16.21 -9.38 5.21
C ARG A 39 15.51 -8.96 3.92
N GLY A 40 15.86 -9.57 2.78
CA GLY A 40 15.22 -9.27 1.50
C GLY A 40 13.73 -9.62 1.47
N THR A 41 13.33 -10.79 1.97
CA THR A 41 11.91 -11.18 2.02
C THR A 41 11.12 -10.30 2.97
N PHE A 42 11.73 -9.88 4.08
CA PHE A 42 11.12 -8.91 5.01
C PHE A 42 10.91 -7.52 4.35
N PHE A 43 11.90 -6.98 3.65
CA PHE A 43 11.75 -5.68 2.97
C PHE A 43 10.74 -5.74 1.82
N LEU A 44 10.64 -6.86 1.11
CA LEU A 44 9.59 -7.08 0.12
C LEU A 44 8.21 -7.13 0.76
N PHE A 45 8.05 -7.91 1.84
CA PHE A 45 6.82 -7.94 2.62
C PHE A 45 6.41 -6.53 3.09
N PHE A 46 7.33 -5.83 3.76
CA PHE A 46 7.08 -4.49 4.29
C PHE A 46 6.74 -3.49 3.17
N GLY A 47 7.46 -3.55 2.05
CA GLY A 47 7.23 -2.69 0.90
C GLY A 47 5.84 -2.89 0.29
N PHE A 48 5.45 -4.15 0.02
CA PHE A 48 4.12 -4.45 -0.51
C PHE A 48 3.01 -4.18 0.50
N LEU A 49 3.26 -4.35 1.80
CA LEU A 49 2.31 -3.98 2.84
C LEU A 49 2.02 -2.47 2.80
N LEU A 50 3.06 -1.64 2.71
CA LEU A 50 2.88 -0.18 2.61
C LEU A 50 2.17 0.24 1.32
N LEU A 51 2.48 -0.39 0.19
CA LEU A 51 1.79 -0.13 -1.09
C LEU A 51 0.32 -0.56 -1.04
N THR A 52 0.01 -1.67 -0.36
CA THR A 52 -1.36 -2.12 -0.10
C THR A 52 -2.10 -1.12 0.77
N LEU A 53 -1.47 -0.68 1.86
CA LEU A 53 -2.04 0.33 2.76
C LEU A 53 -2.24 1.67 2.06
N LYS A 54 -1.32 2.09 1.18
CA LYS A 54 -1.49 3.30 0.36
C LYS A 54 -2.77 3.24 -0.48
N PHE A 55 -2.98 2.12 -1.19
CA PHE A 55 -4.15 1.94 -2.03
C PHE A 55 -5.44 2.00 -1.20
N GLU A 56 -5.50 1.25 -0.10
CA GLU A 56 -6.66 1.24 0.79
C GLU A 56 -6.89 2.62 1.43
N TYR A 57 -5.79 3.32 1.75
CA TYR A 57 -5.82 4.65 2.32
C TYR A 57 -6.49 5.65 1.39
N GLU A 58 -6.00 5.76 0.16
CA GLU A 58 -6.54 6.68 -0.85
C GLU A 58 -7.99 6.33 -1.20
N LYS A 59 -8.32 5.04 -1.27
CA LYS A 59 -9.63 4.58 -1.74
C LYS A 59 -10.73 4.63 -0.68
N HIS A 60 -10.40 4.32 0.57
CA HIS A 60 -11.40 4.06 1.60
C HIS A 60 -11.16 4.82 2.91
N LEU A 61 -9.92 4.95 3.38
CA LEU A 61 -9.67 5.59 4.68
C LEU A 61 -9.72 7.13 4.60
N PHE A 62 -9.11 7.74 3.58
CA PHE A 62 -9.05 9.20 3.48
C PHE A 62 -10.44 9.83 3.48
N LEU A 63 -11.35 9.30 2.63
CA LEU A 63 -12.73 9.78 2.55
C LEU A 63 -13.44 9.70 3.91
N LYS A 64 -13.32 8.57 4.62
CA LYS A 64 -13.91 8.40 5.95
C LYS A 64 -13.30 9.34 6.98
N ILE A 65 -11.98 9.53 6.97
CA ILE A 65 -11.33 10.47 7.88
C ILE A 65 -11.82 11.90 7.61
N GLN A 66 -11.99 12.26 6.34
CA GLN A 66 -12.50 13.56 5.95
C GLN A 66 -13.96 13.77 6.42
N THR A 67 -14.86 12.85 6.08
CA THR A 67 -16.30 12.98 6.38
C THR A 67 -16.63 12.77 7.85
N ASP A 68 -15.95 11.85 8.53
CA ASP A 68 -16.35 11.42 9.87
C ASP A 68 -15.55 12.13 10.96
N MET A 69 -14.27 12.46 10.71
CA MET A 69 -13.41 13.09 11.72
C MET A 69 -13.22 14.57 11.48
N LEU A 70 -12.80 14.97 10.27
CA LEU A 70 -12.46 16.38 10.01
C LEU A 70 -13.71 17.26 10.02
N ASP A 71 -14.83 16.78 9.49
CA ASP A 71 -16.09 17.55 9.47
C ASP A 71 -16.72 17.69 10.86
N LEU A 72 -16.50 16.72 11.77
CA LEU A 72 -16.88 16.85 13.18
C LEU A 72 -15.98 17.83 13.94
N MET A 73 -14.67 17.78 13.70
CA MET A 73 -13.70 18.65 14.40
C MET A 73 -13.72 20.09 13.89
N PHE A 74 -14.05 20.31 12.62
CA PHE A 74 -14.07 21.62 11.98
C PHE A 74 -15.39 21.86 11.25
N PRO A 75 -16.45 22.25 11.99
CA PRO A 75 -17.76 22.58 11.41
C PRO A 75 -17.67 23.60 10.26
N VAL A 76 -18.66 23.54 9.36
CA VAL A 76 -18.79 24.42 8.21
C VAL A 76 -18.93 25.88 8.67
N GLY A 77 -17.81 26.59 8.76
CA GLY A 77 -17.70 27.95 9.34
C GLY A 77 -16.41 28.20 10.11
N THR A 78 -15.75 27.13 10.60
CA THR A 78 -14.46 27.20 11.33
C THR A 78 -13.32 26.47 10.61
N ARG A 79 -13.49 26.17 9.31
CA ARG A 79 -12.45 25.61 8.44
C ARG A 79 -11.37 26.66 8.14
N PHE A 80 -10.57 26.96 9.16
CA PHE A 80 -9.38 27.81 9.09
C PHE A 80 -8.18 27.03 8.53
N THR A 81 -7.02 27.69 8.48
CA THR A 81 -5.72 27.14 8.07
C THR A 81 -5.38 25.76 8.65
N LYS A 82 -5.83 25.45 9.88
CA LYS A 82 -5.60 24.15 10.52
C LYS A 82 -6.27 22.99 9.75
N TYR A 83 -7.49 23.19 9.27
CA TYR A 83 -8.18 22.19 8.43
C TYR A 83 -7.42 21.96 7.13
N ALA A 84 -6.99 23.03 6.46
CA ALA A 84 -6.24 22.94 5.21
C ALA A 84 -4.90 22.20 5.38
N VAL A 85 -4.17 22.47 6.47
CA VAL A 85 -2.89 21.80 6.77
C VAL A 85 -3.10 20.31 7.05
N ILE A 86 -4.10 19.97 7.86
CA ILE A 86 -4.39 18.56 8.19
C ILE A 86 -4.88 17.82 6.95
N ASN A 87 -5.77 18.44 6.16
CA ASN A 87 -6.28 17.85 4.92
C ASN A 87 -5.14 17.64 3.93
N LEU A 88 -4.25 18.62 3.72
CA LEU A 88 -3.06 18.46 2.88
C LEU A 88 -2.15 17.32 3.36
N PHE A 89 -1.91 17.24 4.68
CA PHE A 89 -1.07 16.18 5.23
C PHE A 89 -1.67 14.79 4.97
N LEU A 90 -2.96 14.63 5.21
CA LEU A 90 -3.66 13.36 5.02
C LEU A 90 -3.82 13.01 3.53
N GLU A 91 -4.24 13.95 2.71
CA GLU A 91 -4.53 13.76 1.28
C GLU A 91 -3.27 13.52 0.44
N GLU A 92 -2.16 14.22 0.76
CA GLU A 92 -0.96 14.20 -0.07
C GLU A 92 0.22 13.54 0.63
N ILE A 93 0.56 13.99 1.85
CA ILE A 93 1.83 13.61 2.49
C ILE A 93 1.81 12.15 2.94
N VAL A 94 0.70 11.68 3.54
CA VAL A 94 0.55 10.28 3.96
C VAL A 94 0.66 9.31 2.79
N PRO A 95 -0.14 9.42 1.71
CA PRO A 95 -0.05 8.49 0.58
C PRO A 95 1.27 8.60 -0.17
N LEU A 96 1.85 9.80 -0.29
CA LEU A 96 3.19 9.98 -0.85
C LEU A 96 4.24 9.24 -0.02
N GLY A 97 4.20 9.39 1.31
CA GLY A 97 5.10 8.72 2.24
C GLY A 97 4.98 7.19 2.15
N LEU A 98 3.75 6.67 2.19
CA LEU A 98 3.49 5.22 2.04
C LEU A 98 4.00 4.70 0.69
N GLY A 99 3.76 5.45 -0.40
CA GLY A 99 4.21 5.10 -1.74
C GLY A 99 5.74 5.10 -1.88
N LEU A 100 6.39 6.19 -1.46
CA LEU A 100 7.84 6.32 -1.55
C LEU A 100 8.57 5.28 -0.71
N VAL A 101 8.20 5.12 0.56
CA VAL A 101 8.83 4.13 1.44
C VAL A 101 8.55 2.70 0.94
N GLY A 102 7.33 2.44 0.48
CA GLY A 102 6.96 1.16 -0.13
C GLY A 102 7.84 0.81 -1.33
N TRP A 103 7.94 1.70 -2.31
CA TRP A 103 8.75 1.48 -3.51
C TRP A 103 10.25 1.42 -3.22
N VAL A 104 10.78 2.28 -2.35
CA VAL A 104 12.20 2.22 -1.96
C VAL A 104 12.52 0.87 -1.30
N SER A 105 11.62 0.35 -0.47
CA SER A 105 11.78 -0.97 0.14
C SER A 105 11.78 -2.10 -0.90
N VAL A 106 10.83 -2.08 -1.83
CA VAL A 106 10.74 -3.11 -2.90
C VAL A 106 11.95 -3.04 -3.82
N VAL A 107 12.23 -1.88 -4.40
CA VAL A 107 13.33 -1.68 -5.35
C VAL A 107 14.68 -1.93 -4.67
N GLY A 108 14.88 -1.39 -3.47
CA GLY A 108 16.11 -1.60 -2.70
C GLY A 108 16.35 -3.08 -2.39
N SER A 109 15.31 -3.84 -2.06
CA SER A 109 15.43 -5.28 -1.83
C SER A 109 15.75 -6.06 -3.12
N VAL A 110 15.10 -5.72 -4.23
CA VAL A 110 15.36 -6.37 -5.53
C VAL A 110 16.78 -6.08 -6.00
N ILE A 111 17.21 -4.81 -5.97
CA ILE A 111 18.59 -4.42 -6.30
C ILE A 111 19.57 -5.15 -5.40
N SER A 112 19.32 -5.20 -4.09
CA SER A 112 20.20 -5.91 -3.15
C SER A 112 20.32 -7.39 -3.49
N ALA A 113 19.21 -8.04 -3.85
CA ALA A 113 19.21 -9.44 -4.27
C ALA A 113 19.96 -9.67 -5.59
N ILE A 114 19.90 -8.74 -6.54
CA ILE A 114 20.60 -8.85 -7.83
C ILE A 114 22.11 -8.67 -7.68
N PHE A 115 22.55 -7.64 -6.94
CA PHE A 115 23.98 -7.26 -6.86
C PHE A 115 24.73 -7.97 -5.73
N PHE A 116 24.05 -8.30 -4.63
CA PHE A 116 24.66 -8.89 -3.44
C PHE A 116 24.08 -10.28 -3.12
N GLY A 117 23.16 -10.79 -3.93
CA GLY A 117 22.74 -12.19 -3.88
C GLY A 117 23.92 -13.08 -4.20
N LYS A 118 24.53 -13.67 -3.17
CA LYS A 118 25.70 -14.54 -3.32
C LYS A 118 25.43 -15.61 -4.39
N PRO A 119 26.26 -15.70 -5.45
CA PRO A 119 26.40 -16.94 -6.19
C PRO A 119 27.13 -17.92 -5.26
N GLY A 120 26.41 -18.84 -4.64
CA GLY A 120 27.00 -19.87 -3.76
C GLY A 120 26.89 -19.57 -2.26
N ALA A 121 25.66 -19.50 -1.73
CA ALA A 121 25.45 -20.07 -0.39
C ALA A 121 25.45 -21.60 -0.56
N ASN A 122 26.66 -22.15 -0.61
CA ASN A 122 26.99 -23.57 -0.65
C ASN A 122 26.54 -24.25 0.66
N ASP A 123 26.20 -25.53 0.51
CA ASP A 123 26.17 -26.63 1.49
C ASP A 123 25.08 -26.62 2.58
#